data_AF-A0A1M5FW83-F1
#
_entry.id   AF-A0A1M5FW83-F1
#
_cell.length_a   1.000
_cell.length_b   1.000
_cell.length_c   1.000
_cell.angle_alpha   90.00
_cell.angle_beta   90.00
_cell.angle_gamma   90.00
#
_symmetry.space_group_name_H-M   'P 1'
#
loop_
_entity.id
_entity.type
_entity.pdbx_description
1 polymer ?
#
loop_
_entity_poly.entity_id
_entity_poly.type
_entity_poly.pdbx_seq_one_letter_code
_entity_poly.pdbx_strand_id
1 'polypeptide(L)'
;MTKTTLIIADNQPLTSYALKTWAEKNELVDSVIESQDKQDLEDLLDKLSQEEVMLIMDVELFDFADKDELIVFFQRHQSIRKLFIGDQFKEDELAFLQKICNRILF
;
A
#
# COMPACT_ATOMS: atom_id res chain seq x y z
N MET A 1 13.09 14.80 -12.43
CA MET A 1 12.57 14.23 -11.18
C MET A 1 11.75 13.02 -11.55
N THR A 2 11.91 11.91 -10.84
CA THR A 2 11.05 10.73 -11.03
C THR A 2 9.69 11.06 -10.42
N LYS A 3 8.62 10.84 -11.18
CA LYS A 3 7.26 11.08 -10.70
C LYS A 3 6.94 10.11 -9.56
N THR A 4 6.35 10.61 -8.48
CA THR A 4 5.98 9.85 -7.29
C THR A 4 4.46 9.73 -7.18
N THR A 5 3.96 8.50 -7.20
CA THR A 5 2.54 8.19 -7.05
C THR A 5 2.27 7.49 -5.71
N LEU A 6 1.30 8.00 -4.95
CA LEU A 6 0.75 7.34 -3.79
C LEU A 6 -0.50 6.54 -4.18
N ILE A 7 -0.48 5.25 -3.90
CA ILE A 7 -1.64 4.37 -3.99
C ILE A 7 -2.19 4.14 -2.59
N ILE A 8 -3.50 4.32 -2.43
CA ILE A 8 -4.24 4.04 -1.19
C ILE A 8 -5.09 2.79 -1.45
N ALA A 9 -4.77 1.69 -0.79
CA ALA A 9 -5.45 0.40 -0.86
C ALA A 9 -6.21 0.17 0.46
N ASP A 10 -7.37 0.79 0.58
CA ASP A 10 -8.18 0.77 1.80
C ASP A 10 -9.68 0.78 1.42
N ASN A 11 -10.40 -0.20 1.95
CA ASN A 11 -11.83 -0.40 1.70
C ASN A 11 -12.73 0.45 2.61
N GLN A 12 -12.15 1.27 3.50
CA GLN A 12 -12.86 2.22 4.35
C GLN A 12 -12.86 3.63 3.73
N PRO A 13 -14.02 4.14 3.29
CA PRO A 13 -14.09 5.43 2.58
C PRO A 13 -13.58 6.62 3.38
N LEU A 14 -13.76 6.61 4.70
CA LEU A 14 -13.33 7.71 5.57
C LEU A 14 -11.80 7.79 5.67
N THR A 15 -11.14 6.64 5.82
CA THR A 15 -9.68 6.54 5.91
C THR A 15 -9.06 6.93 4.57
N SER A 16 -9.59 6.42 3.46
CA SER A 16 -9.17 6.80 2.10
C SER A 16 -9.30 8.31 1.86
N TYR A 17 -10.44 8.91 2.24
CA TYR A 17 -10.65 10.35 2.11
C TYR A 17 -9.63 11.17 2.93
N ALA A 18 -9.38 10.77 4.18
CA ALA A 18 -8.44 11.45 5.06
C ALA A 18 -7.00 11.38 4.52
N LEU A 19 -6.55 10.20 4.12
CA LEU A 19 -5.21 9.96 3.55
C LEU A 19 -5.01 10.75 2.26
N LYS A 20 -6.01 10.75 1.37
CA LYS A 20 -5.98 11.51 0.13
C LYS A 20 -5.87 13.02 0.38
N THR A 21 -6.72 13.54 1.26
CA THR A 21 -6.72 14.96 1.63
C THR A 21 -5.38 15.39 2.24
N TRP A 22 -4.74 14.50 3.01
CA TRP A 22 -3.41 14.74 3.56
C TRP A 22 -2.32 14.71 2.47
N ALA A 23 -2.36 13.72 1.58
CA ALA A 23 -1.36 13.52 0.53
C ALA A 23 -1.40 14.63 -0.53
N GLU A 24 -2.59 15.10 -0.92
CA GLU A 24 -2.76 16.21 -1.88
C GLU A 24 -2.15 17.53 -1.38
N LYS A 25 -1.95 17.68 -0.06
CA LYS A 25 -1.28 18.84 0.55
C LYS A 25 0.22 18.67 0.71
N ASN A 26 0.77 17.53 0.32
CA ASN A 26 2.16 17.17 0.54
C ASN A 26 2.95 17.27 -0.78
N GLU A 27 3.96 18.14 -0.82
CA GLU A 27 4.76 18.40 -2.03
C GLU A 27 5.62 17.20 -2.50
N LEU A 28 5.65 16.12 -1.71
CA LEU A 28 6.41 14.91 -2.01
C LEU A 28 5.68 13.91 -2.92
N VAL A 29 4.39 14.13 -3.19
CA VAL A 29 3.54 13.22 -3.98
C VAL A 29 2.98 13.99 -5.18
N ASP A 30 3.25 13.48 -6.40
CA ASP A 30 2.77 14.08 -7.64
C ASP A 30 1.33 13.66 -7.99
N SER A 31 0.94 12.43 -7.60
CA SER A 31 -0.43 11.93 -7.79
C SER A 31 -0.86 10.97 -6.69
N VAL A 32 -2.17 10.99 -6.39
CA VAL A 32 -2.82 10.08 -5.43
C VAL A 32 -3.90 9.28 -6.17
N ILE A 33 -3.86 7.96 -6.02
CA ILE A 33 -4.81 7.03 -6.65
C ILE A 33 -5.33 6.09 -5.56
N GLU A 34 -6.62 5.80 -5.58
CA GLU A 34 -7.25 4.80 -4.71
C GLU A 34 -7.36 3.49 -5.48
N SER A 35 -6.98 2.38 -4.86
CA SER A 35 -7.18 1.04 -5.40
C SER A 35 -8.38 0.37 -4.74
N GLN A 36 -9.22 -0.26 -5.56
CA GLN A 36 -10.50 -0.85 -5.11
C GLN A 36 -10.37 -2.29 -4.66
N ASP A 37 -9.44 -3.04 -5.25
CA ASP A 37 -9.23 -4.45 -4.99
C ASP A 37 -7.83 -4.87 -5.43
N LYS A 38 -7.48 -6.13 -5.20
CA LYS A 38 -6.16 -6.68 -5.56
C LYS A 38 -5.89 -6.62 -7.07
N GLN A 39 -6.88 -6.88 -7.92
CA GLN A 39 -6.67 -6.90 -9.36
C GLN A 39 -6.40 -5.49 -9.88
N ASP A 40 -7.17 -4.51 -9.42
CA ASP A 40 -6.94 -3.10 -9.72
C ASP A 40 -5.57 -2.64 -9.21
N LEU A 41 -5.13 -3.10 -8.04
CA LEU A 41 -3.77 -2.83 -7.56
C LEU A 41 -2.70 -3.42 -8.47
N GLU A 42 -2.85 -4.67 -8.95
CA GLU A 42 -1.91 -5.28 -9.92
C GLU A 42 -1.83 -4.44 -11.20
N ASP A 43 -2.99 -4.07 -11.76
CA ASP A 43 -3.08 -3.28 -12.99
C ASP A 43 -2.43 -1.89 -12.82
N LEU A 44 -2.63 -1.25 -11.66
CA LEU A 44 -2.00 0.04 -11.34
C LEU A 44 -0.48 -0.08 -11.22
N LEU A 45 0.02 -1.11 -10.56
CA LEU A 45 1.46 -1.31 -10.39
C LEU A 45 2.17 -1.57 -11.73
N ASP A 46 1.56 -2.32 -12.63
CA ASP A 46 2.09 -2.56 -13.98
C ASP A 46 2.12 -1.25 -14.79
N LYS A 47 1.03 -0.48 -14.74
CA LYS A 47 0.92 0.82 -15.42
C LYS A 47 1.93 1.84 -14.89
N LEU A 48 2.25 1.79 -13.61
CA LEU A 48 3.17 2.71 -12.92
C LEU A 48 4.61 2.19 -12.81
N SER A 49 4.97 1.16 -13.58
CA SER A 49 6.28 0.49 -13.53
C SER A 49 7.51 1.40 -13.74
N GLN A 50 7.33 2.62 -14.29
CA GLN A 50 8.39 3.62 -14.48
C GLN A 50 8.35 4.77 -13.46
N GLU A 51 7.39 4.76 -12.54
CA GLU A 51 7.22 5.77 -11.50
C GLU A 51 7.75 5.27 -10.15
N GLU A 52 8.04 6.20 -9.24
CA GLU A 52 8.21 5.84 -7.85
C GLU A 52 6.83 5.61 -7.23
N VAL A 53 6.58 4.42 -6.71
CA VAL A 53 5.29 4.06 -6.11
C VAL A 53 5.43 3.93 -4.60
N MET A 54 4.58 4.66 -3.89
CA MET A 54 4.30 4.49 -2.48
C MET A 54 2.92 3.86 -2.32
N LEU A 55 2.79 2.85 -1.47
CA LEU A 55 1.55 2.15 -1.20
C LEU A 55 1.21 2.28 0.29
N ILE A 56 0.02 2.78 0.60
CA ILE A 56 -0.59 2.66 1.92
C ILE A 56 -1.70 1.62 1.80
N MET A 57 -1.68 0.62 2.67
CA MET A 57 -2.64 -0.50 2.60
C MET A 57 -3.16 -0.87 3.97
N ASP A 58 -4.48 -1.00 4.09
CA ASP A 58 -5.10 -1.70 5.22
C ASP A 58 -4.96 -3.21 5.00
N VAL A 59 -4.14 -3.88 5.80
CA VAL A 59 -3.83 -5.31 5.58
C VAL A 59 -4.90 -6.26 6.08
N GLU A 60 -5.86 -5.78 6.87
CA GLU A 60 -6.96 -6.60 7.40
C GLU A 60 -8.18 -6.54 6.49
N LEU A 61 -8.41 -5.38 5.86
CA LEU A 61 -9.63 -5.13 5.08
C LEU A 61 -9.43 -5.16 3.57
N PHE A 62 -8.20 -5.04 3.08
CA PHE A 62 -7.93 -5.08 1.64
C PHE A 62 -7.95 -6.51 1.09
N ASP A 63 -8.27 -6.64 -0.20
CA ASP A 63 -8.77 -7.86 -0.85
C ASP A 63 -7.70 -8.94 -1.11
N PHE A 64 -7.05 -9.43 -0.05
CA PHE A 64 -6.16 -10.59 -0.06
C PHE A 64 -6.81 -11.75 0.70
N ALA A 65 -6.71 -12.96 0.16
CA ALA A 65 -7.32 -14.14 0.74
C ALA A 65 -6.63 -14.59 2.03
N ASP A 66 -5.30 -14.48 2.07
CA ASP A 66 -4.48 -14.85 3.23
C ASP A 66 -3.09 -14.20 3.23
N LYS A 67 -2.32 -14.51 4.28
CA LYS A 67 -0.96 -14.05 4.49
C LYS A 67 0.03 -14.55 3.42
N ASP A 68 -0.16 -15.76 2.90
CA ASP A 68 0.75 -16.32 1.90
C ASP A 68 0.60 -15.59 0.56
N GLU A 69 -0.63 -15.22 0.19
CA GLU A 69 -0.90 -14.43 -1.00
C GLU A 69 -0.27 -13.04 -0.92
N LEU A 70 -0.38 -12.36 0.24
CA LEU A 70 0.30 -11.10 0.52
C LEU A 70 1.82 -11.22 0.34
N ILE A 71 2.44 -12.29 0.84
CA ILE A 71 3.88 -12.55 0.65
C ILE A 71 4.21 -12.67 -0.82
N VAL A 72 3.52 -13.55 -1.54
CA VAL A 72 3.79 -13.80 -2.96
C VAL A 72 3.63 -12.52 -3.77
N PHE A 73 2.61 -11.72 -3.47
CA PHE A 73 2.39 -10.43 -4.08
C PHE A 73 3.58 -9.49 -3.86
N PHE A 74 3.96 -9.23 -2.60
CA PHE A 74 5.03 -8.27 -2.31
C PHE A 74 6.44 -8.76 -2.65
N GLN A 75 6.65 -10.08 -2.75
CA GLN A 75 7.87 -10.65 -3.32
C GLN A 75 8.03 -10.33 -4.81
N ARG A 76 6.93 -10.22 -5.57
CA ARG A 76 6.93 -9.79 -6.98
C ARG A 76 7.12 -8.28 -7.11
N HIS A 77 6.60 -7.50 -6.16
CA HIS A 77 6.65 -6.03 -6.18
C HIS A 77 7.61 -5.45 -5.11
N GLN A 78 8.89 -5.83 -5.18
CA GLN A 78 9.89 -5.39 -4.17
C GLN A 78 10.24 -3.90 -4.25
N SER A 79 10.12 -3.29 -5.44
CA SER A 79 10.53 -1.90 -5.70
C SER A 79 9.63 -0.85 -5.05
N ILE A 80 8.37 -1.17 -4.75
CA ILE A 80 7.44 -0.19 -4.18
C ILE A 80 7.72 0.03 -2.69
N ARG A 81 7.57 1.27 -2.24
CA ARG A 81 7.61 1.63 -0.81
C ARG A 81 6.24 1.33 -0.21
N LYS A 82 6.22 0.72 0.97
CA LYS A 82 5.00 0.16 1.57
C LYS A 82 4.81 0.72 2.97
N LEU A 83 3.57 1.08 3.30
CA LEU A 83 3.11 1.42 4.63
C LEU A 83 1.84 0.61 4.89
N PHE A 84 1.87 -0.25 5.90
CA PHE A 84 0.72 -1.06 6.29
C PHE A 84 0.00 -0.41 7.48
N ILE A 85 -1.32 -0.39 7.40
CA ILE A 85 -2.24 0.06 8.46
C ILE A 85 -3.06 -1.17 8.87
N GLY A 86 -3.36 -1.28 10.16
CA GLY A 86 -4.17 -2.34 10.76
C GLY A 86 -4.52 -1.92 12.18
N ASP A 87 -5.54 -2.56 12.77
CA ASP A 87 -6.08 -2.13 14.07
C ASP A 87 -5.21 -2.65 15.22
N GLN A 88 -4.79 -3.93 15.15
CA GLN A 88 -3.84 -4.51 16.09
C GLN A 88 -2.92 -5.54 15.41
N PHE A 89 -1.65 -5.17 15.23
CA PHE A 89 -0.63 -6.14 14.86
C PHE A 89 -0.19 -6.94 16.08
N LYS A 90 -0.52 -8.23 16.10
CA LYS A 90 0.07 -9.20 17.04
C LYS A 90 1.55 -9.44 16.70
N GLU A 91 2.32 -9.98 17.64
CA GLU A 91 3.75 -10.25 17.42
C GLU A 91 4.03 -11.11 16.19
N ASP A 92 3.18 -12.11 15.91
CA ASP A 92 3.29 -12.96 14.74
C ASP A 92 2.97 -12.21 13.43
N GLU A 93 2.06 -11.24 13.47
CA GLU A 93 1.75 -10.34 12.35
C GLU A 93 2.87 -9.35 12.10
N LEU A 94 3.48 -8.79 13.15
CA LEU A 94 4.65 -7.93 13.01
C LEU A 94 5.83 -8.70 12.41
N ALA A 95 6.11 -9.91 12.89
CA ALA A 95 7.15 -10.77 12.33
C ALA A 95 6.85 -11.16 10.87
N PHE A 96 5.58 -11.30 10.52
CA PHE A 96 5.13 -11.50 9.15
C PHE A 96 5.36 -10.25 8.27
N LEU A 97 4.89 -9.08 8.70
CA LEU A 97 5.03 -7.82 7.98
C LEU A 97 6.51 -7.46 7.79
N GLN A 98 7.38 -7.75 8.76
CA GLN A 98 8.82 -7.56 8.62
C GLN A 98 9.45 -8.34 7.44
N LYS A 99 8.84 -9.45 7.02
CA LYS A 99 9.32 -10.20 5.85
C LYS A 99 9.01 -9.52 4.52
N ILE A 100 7.99 -8.66 4.49
CA ILE A 100 7.49 -7.99 3.27
C ILE A 100 7.75 -6.47 3.25
N CYS A 101 8.06 -5.87 4.41
CA CYS A 101 8.31 -4.45 4.57
C CYS A 101 9.80 -4.12 4.80
N ASN A 102 10.24 -2.99 4.22
CA ASN A 102 11.49 -2.34 4.61
C ASN A 102 11.30 -1.39 5.82
N ARG A 103 10.05 -1.05 6.21
CA ARG A 103 9.72 -0.19 7.35
C ARG A 103 8.27 -0.39 7.81
N ILE A 104 8.03 -0.48 9.12
CA ILE A 104 6.69 -0.54 9.74
C ILE A 104 6.56 0.71 10.62
N LEU A 105 5.41 1.40 10.58
CA LEU A 105 5.07 2.50 11.48
C LEU A 105 3.90 2.05 12.37
N PHE A 106 3.96 2.43 13.65
CA PHE A 106 2.94 2.17 14.66
C PHE A 106 2.14 3.44 14.93
#